data_AF-A0A2K3L0L3-F1
#
_entry.id   AF-A0A2K3L0L3-F1
#
_cell.length_a   1.000
_cell.length_b   1.000
_cell.length_c   1.000
_cell.angle_alpha   90.00
_cell.angle_beta   90.00
_cell.angle_gamma   90.00
#
_symmetry.space_group_name_H-M   'P 1'
#
loop_
_entity.id
_entity.type
_entity.pdbx_description
1 polymer ?
#
loop_
_entity_poly.entity_id
_entity_poly.type
_entity_poly.pdbx_seq_one_letter_code
_entity_poly.pdbx_strand_id
1 'polypeptide(L)'
;MYAIGGSANPTINSQGNRFLAPDNRFSKEVTKHEDGSESEYNSWNWRSDGDLFLNGAFFRQTGADASSIYARASSLSARPASLVGSITTTSGVLSCKKGNLC
;
A
#
# COMPACT_ATOMS: atom_id res chain seq x y z
N MET A 1 -9.73 5.58 10.06
CA MET A 1 -9.22 5.98 8.73
C MET A 1 -7.91 5.26 8.51
N TYR A 2 -7.72 4.67 7.34
CA TYR A 2 -6.59 3.81 6.96
C TYR A 2 -6.22 4.10 5.50
N ALA A 3 -5.07 3.61 5.05
CA ALA A 3 -4.64 3.78 3.65
C ALA A 3 -4.97 2.55 2.79
N ILE A 4 -4.83 1.35 3.36
CA ILE A 4 -5.12 0.08 2.70
C ILE A 4 -6.10 -0.70 3.58
N GLY A 5 -7.15 -1.25 2.99
CA GLY A 5 -8.08 -2.08 3.73
C GLY A 5 -8.95 -2.92 2.81
N GLY A 6 -9.76 -3.76 3.43
CA GLY A 6 -10.67 -4.66 2.72
C GLY A 6 -11.38 -5.58 3.67
N SER A 7 -12.42 -6.24 3.16
CA SER A 7 -13.21 -7.26 3.84
C SER A 7 -13.36 -8.48 2.94
N ALA A 8 -13.82 -9.60 3.51
CA ALA A 8 -14.04 -10.86 2.79
C ALA A 8 -12.78 -11.47 2.14
N ASN A 9 -11.67 -11.53 2.89
CA ASN A 9 -10.43 -12.24 2.52
C ASN A 9 -9.80 -11.83 1.17
N PRO A 10 -9.51 -10.54 0.93
CA PRO A 10 -8.74 -10.14 -0.23
C PRO A 10 -7.27 -10.54 -0.05
N THR A 11 -6.58 -10.78 -1.16
CA THR A 11 -5.11 -10.89 -1.18
C THR A 11 -4.53 -9.51 -1.53
N ILE A 12 -3.65 -8.98 -0.68
CA ILE A 12 -3.03 -7.67 -0.86
C ILE A 12 -1.52 -7.82 -0.95
N ASN A 13 -0.93 -7.25 -2.01
CA ASN A 13 0.50 -7.19 -2.22
C ASN A 13 0.95 -5.72 -2.34
N SER A 14 1.45 -5.16 -1.24
CA SER A 14 2.00 -3.80 -1.20
C SER A 14 3.51 -3.87 -1.45
N GLN A 15 3.99 -3.18 -2.49
CA GLN A 15 5.42 -3.17 -2.82
C GLN A 15 5.92 -1.79 -3.21
N GLY A 16 7.02 -1.35 -2.61
CA GLY A 16 7.72 -0.11 -2.97
C GLY A 16 6.91 1.17 -2.72
N ASN A 17 5.90 1.15 -1.84
CA ASN A 17 5.08 2.29 -1.48
C ASN A 17 5.70 3.13 -0.36
N ARG A 18 5.26 4.39 -0.21
CA ARG A 18 5.70 5.30 0.86
C ARG A 18 4.51 5.77 1.68
N PHE A 19 4.47 5.40 2.97
CA PHE A 19 3.41 5.77 3.90
C PHE A 19 3.91 6.75 4.96
N LEU A 20 3.32 7.93 5.01
CA LEU A 20 3.54 8.92 6.06
C LEU A 20 2.28 8.98 6.94
N ALA A 21 2.37 8.43 8.15
CA ALA A 21 1.26 8.49 9.09
C ALA A 21 1.08 9.93 9.62
N PRO A 22 -0.17 10.35 9.94
CA PRO A 22 -0.43 11.60 10.65
C PRO A 22 0.09 11.54 12.09
N ASP A 23 0.13 12.69 12.77
CA ASP A 23 0.61 12.78 14.16
C ASP A 23 -0.33 12.14 15.19
N ASN A 24 -1.58 11.87 14.81
CA ASN A 24 -2.52 11.13 15.64
C ASN A 24 -1.97 9.71 15.93
N ARG A 25 -1.71 9.43 17.21
CA ARG A 25 -1.20 8.14 17.68
C ARG A 25 -2.07 6.93 17.34
N PHE A 26 -3.37 7.13 17.09
CA PHE A 26 -4.31 6.06 16.74
C PHE A 26 -4.41 5.82 15.23
N SER A 27 -3.56 6.47 14.43
CA SER A 27 -3.59 6.39 12.96
C SER A 27 -2.22 6.06 12.41
N LYS A 28 -1.53 5.12 13.06
CA LYS A 28 -0.20 4.63 12.67
C LYS A 28 -0.26 3.37 11.81
N GLU A 29 -1.31 2.59 11.94
CA GLU A 29 -1.50 1.41 11.10
C GLU A 29 -1.99 1.80 9.71
N VAL A 30 -1.24 1.37 8.69
CA VAL A 30 -1.57 1.58 7.26
C VAL A 30 -2.77 0.73 6.85
N THR A 31 -2.87 -0.46 7.43
CA THR A 31 -3.84 -1.51 7.12
C THR A 31 -5.09 -1.45 8.00
N LYS A 32 -6.22 -1.90 7.44
CA LYS A 32 -7.43 -2.15 8.20
C LYS A 32 -8.21 -3.33 7.61
N HIS A 33 -8.29 -4.41 8.37
CA HIS A 33 -9.15 -5.55 8.07
C HIS A 33 -10.56 -5.22 8.56
N GLU A 34 -11.49 -5.03 7.61
CA GLU A 34 -12.87 -4.67 7.89
C GLU A 34 -13.73 -5.93 8.00
N ASP A 35 -14.71 -5.90 8.92
CA ASP A 35 -15.71 -6.95 9.14
C ASP A 35 -15.19 -8.36 9.42
N GLY A 36 -13.90 -8.51 9.77
CA GLY A 36 -13.27 -9.78 10.12
C GLY A 36 -12.75 -9.78 11.57
N SER A 37 -12.95 -10.89 12.27
CA SER A 37 -12.30 -11.10 13.57
C SER A 37 -10.77 -11.25 13.41
N GLU A 38 -9.99 -11.01 14.46
CA GLU A 38 -8.53 -11.20 14.41
C GLU A 38 -8.13 -12.63 14.01
N SER A 39 -8.83 -13.63 14.54
CA SER A 39 -8.65 -15.02 14.13
C SER A 39 -8.92 -15.27 12.64
N GLU A 40 -9.88 -14.55 12.07
CA GLU A 40 -10.26 -14.70 10.67
C GLU A 40 -9.27 -13.99 9.76
N TYR A 41 -9.00 -12.70 10.01
CA TYR A 41 -8.16 -11.91 9.13
C TYR A 41 -6.68 -12.32 9.19
N ASN A 42 -6.24 -12.98 10.26
CA ASN A 42 -4.90 -13.55 10.35
C ASN A 42 -4.61 -14.58 9.24
N SER A 43 -5.65 -15.15 8.62
CA SER A 43 -5.51 -16.04 7.45
C SER A 43 -5.46 -15.31 6.10
N TRP A 44 -5.79 -14.01 6.05
CA TRP A 44 -5.85 -13.25 4.82
C TRP A 44 -4.45 -12.86 4.35
N ASN A 45 -4.15 -13.07 3.07
CA ASN A 45 -2.80 -12.92 2.53
C ASN A 45 -2.48 -11.45 2.25
N TRP A 46 -1.91 -10.74 3.23
CA TRP A 46 -1.56 -9.33 3.13
C TRP A 46 -0.07 -9.15 3.39
N ARG A 47 0.65 -8.69 2.38
CA ARG A 47 2.11 -8.56 2.40
C ARG A 47 2.55 -7.13 2.10
N SER A 48 3.65 -6.73 2.73
CA SER A 48 4.41 -5.52 2.44
C SER A 48 5.85 -5.89 2.10
N ASP A 49 6.40 -5.33 1.02
CA ASP A 49 7.77 -5.61 0.56
C ASP A 49 8.45 -4.37 -0.01
N GLY A 50 9.55 -3.93 0.60
CA GLY A 50 10.26 -2.72 0.17
C GLY A 50 9.51 -1.40 0.38
N ASP A 51 8.44 -1.40 1.17
CA ASP A 51 7.69 -0.19 1.54
C ASP A 51 8.49 0.67 2.55
N LEU A 52 8.33 2.00 2.45
CA LEU A 52 8.89 2.97 3.38
C LEU A 52 7.81 3.51 4.32
N PHE A 53 8.03 3.32 5.63
CA PHE A 53 7.14 3.82 6.67
C PHE A 53 7.75 5.00 7.42
N LEU A 54 6.99 6.08 7.54
CA LEU A 54 7.42 7.32 8.17
C LEU A 54 6.44 7.75 9.26
N ASN A 55 6.96 8.51 10.23
CA ASN A 55 6.20 8.98 11.40
C ASN A 55 5.51 7.83 12.17
N GLY A 56 6.21 6.70 12.32
CA GLY A 56 5.70 5.53 13.04
C GLY A 56 4.61 4.74 12.29
N ALA A 57 4.42 4.98 10.99
CA ALA A 57 3.56 4.15 10.18
C ALA A 57 4.01 2.67 10.24
N PHE A 58 3.08 1.73 10.12
CA PHE A 58 3.42 0.31 9.98
C PHE A 58 2.33 -0.44 9.22
N PHE A 59 2.70 -1.56 8.62
CA PHE A 59 1.79 -2.47 7.92
C PHE A 59 1.64 -3.76 8.72
N ARG A 60 0.41 -4.19 8.99
CA ARG A 60 0.13 -5.46 9.64
C ARG A 60 0.02 -6.57 8.59
N GLN A 61 1.08 -7.35 8.46
CA GLN A 61 1.11 -8.48 7.56
C GLN A 61 0.34 -9.66 8.15
N THR A 62 -0.39 -10.37 7.29
CA THR A 62 -1.23 -11.53 7.67
C THR A 62 -1.17 -12.60 6.60
N GLY A 63 -1.63 -13.80 6.93
CA GLY A 63 -1.62 -14.96 6.04
C GLY A 63 -0.30 -15.71 6.05
N ALA A 64 -0.24 -16.77 5.24
CA ALA A 64 1.01 -17.47 5.01
C ALA A 64 1.80 -16.71 3.95
N ASP A 65 3.10 -16.47 4.17
CA ASP A 65 4.03 -15.82 3.23
C ASP A 65 4.26 -16.64 1.94
N ALA A 66 3.19 -17.02 1.25
CA ALA A 66 3.19 -17.85 0.05
C ALA A 66 3.59 -16.99 -1.16
N SER A 67 4.90 -16.81 -1.31
CA SER A 67 5.58 -16.13 -2.43
C SER A 67 4.97 -16.42 -3.81
N SER A 68 4.52 -17.65 -4.07
CA SER A 68 3.96 -18.06 -5.37
C SER A 68 2.62 -17.40 -5.73
N ILE A 69 1.81 -17.00 -4.74
CA ILE A 69 0.52 -16.33 -4.96
C ILE A 69 0.77 -14.91 -5.49
N TYR A 70 1.81 -14.25 -4.98
CA TYR A 70 2.18 -12.89 -5.36
C TYR A 70 3.00 -12.82 -6.65
N ALA A 71 3.63 -13.92 -7.06
CA ALA A 71 4.39 -13.97 -8.31
C ALA A 71 3.53 -13.67 -9.55
N ARG A 72 2.22 -13.95 -9.52
CA ARG A 72 1.28 -13.60 -10.60
C ARG A 72 0.94 -12.11 -10.65
N ALA A 73 1.17 -11.36 -9.57
CA ALA A 73 0.81 -9.95 -9.47
C ALA A 73 1.86 -9.00 -10.05
N SER A 74 3.04 -9.49 -10.45
CA SER A 74 4.12 -8.65 -10.98
C SER A 74 4.54 -9.06 -12.39
N SER A 75 4.39 -8.15 -13.36
CA SER A 75 5.08 -8.22 -14.66
C SER A 75 6.48 -7.60 -14.61
N LEU A 76 6.75 -6.77 -13.59
CA LEU A 76 8.00 -6.06 -13.34
C LEU A 76 8.24 -5.93 -11.84
N SER A 77 9.49 -5.93 -11.40
CA SER A 77 9.85 -5.66 -10.00
C SER A 77 9.46 -4.23 -9.60
N ALA A 78 8.95 -4.07 -8.37
CA ALA A 78 8.63 -2.76 -7.82
C ALA A 78 9.87 -1.85 -7.77
N ARG A 79 9.67 -0.56 -8.07
CA ARG A 79 10.71 0.47 -7.87
C ARG A 79 10.86 0.75 -6.36
N PRO A 80 12.05 1.16 -5.90
CA PRO A 80 12.26 1.44 -4.48
C PRO A 80 11.39 2.60 -3.99
N ALA A 81 10.88 2.49 -2.76
CA ALA A 81 10.00 3.49 -2.15
C ALA A 81 10.61 4.90 -2.04
N SER A 82 11.95 5.01 -2.08
CA SER A 82 12.65 6.30 -2.12
C SER A 82 12.33 7.13 -3.36
N LEU A 83 11.94 6.49 -4.47
CA LEU A 83 11.59 7.16 -5.72
C LEU A 83 10.11 7.58 -5.78
N VAL A 84 9.26 7.12 -4.86
CA VAL A 84 7.82 7.44 -4.86
C VAL A 84 7.61 8.95 -4.95
N GLY A 85 8.33 9.72 -4.13
CA GLY A 85 8.23 11.17 -4.12
C GLY A 85 8.51 11.82 -5.49
N SER A 86 9.47 11.31 -6.26
CA SER A 86 9.78 11.85 -7.60
C SER A 86 8.82 11.36 -8.67
N ILE A 87 8.45 10.07 -8.67
CA ILE A 87 7.62 9.47 -9.73
C ILE A 87 6.15 9.89 -9.64
N THR A 88 5.69 10.37 -8.48
CA THR A 88 4.32 10.89 -8.32
C THR A 88 4.22 12.41 -8.41
N THR A 89 5.31 13.14 -8.71
CA THR A 89 5.28 14.61 -8.81
C THR A 89 4.34 15.11 -9.89
N THR A 90 4.19 14.35 -10.98
CA THR A 90 3.32 14.68 -12.11
C THR A 90 1.99 13.91 -12.07
N SER A 91 1.62 13.34 -10.91
CA SER A 91 0.32 12.70 -10.74
C SER A 91 -0.80 13.75 -10.75
N GLY A 92 -1.96 13.38 -11.29
CA GLY A 92 -3.11 14.28 -11.45
C GLY A 92 -3.31 14.73 -12.89
N VAL A 93 -4.16 15.75 -13.08
CA VAL A 93 -4.47 16.27 -14.41
C VAL A 93 -3.28 17.02 -14.99
N LEU A 94 -3.11 16.92 -16.32
CA LEU A 94 -2.15 17.76 -17.02
C LEU A 94 -2.57 19.24 -16.89
N SER A 95 -1.59 20.12 -16.66
CA SER A 95 -1.81 21.56 -16.64
C SER A 95 -1.95 22.12 -18.07
N CYS A 96 -3.13 21.92 -18.65
CA CYS A 96 -3.46 22.35 -20.00
C CYS A 96 -3.80 23.85 -20.08
N LYS A 97 -3.26 24.54 -21.08
CA LYS A 97 -3.64 25.91 -21.43
C LYS A 97 -4.28 25.94 -22.81
N LYS A 98 -5.38 26.68 -22.96
CA LYS A 98 -6.06 26.87 -24.26
C LYS A 98 -5.03 27.31 -25.32
N GLY A 99 -4.97 26.57 -26.42
CA GLY A 99 -4.04 26.83 -27.53
C GLY A 99 -2.65 26.18 -27.42
N ASN A 100 -2.37 25.38 -26.38
CA ASN A 100 -1.15 24.58 -26.26
C ASN A 100 -1.48 23.09 -26.22
N LEU A 101 -0.57 22.26 -26.74
CA LEU A 101 -0.66 20.81 -26.62
C LEU A 101 -0.45 20.38 -25.16
N CYS A 102 -1.21 19.36 -24.79
CA CYS A 102 -0.97 18.48 -23.66
C CYS A 102 -0.67 17.09 -24.27
#